data_AF-W8YSL1-F1
#
_entry.id   AF-W8YSL1-F1
#
_cell.length_a   1.000
_cell.length_b   1.000
_cell.length_c   1.000
_cell.angle_alpha   90.00
_cell.angle_beta   90.00
_cell.angle_gamma   90.00
#
_symmetry.space_group_name_H-M   'P 1'
#
loop_
_entity.id
_entity.type
_entity.pdbx_description
1 polymer ?
#
loop_
_entity_poly.entity_id
_entity_poly.type
_entity_poly.pdbx_seq_one_letter_code
_entity_poly.pdbx_strand_id
1 'polypeptide(L)'
;MRQPSRVLASALILSLLLGGCSYKQHVQNSDQNYGTRQKNDPKMQGSRMYGTLGTDSTQHHNRFFEYSSQLSRDVTRLNGIGQAIVMLTDKNAYVGIVLDGTATHAVRSGSKVIREQNNGGWMEGVYNHQTGSDKWDNRQLVTPYNSYFSVNDHNELSSKLKQTIAVRVRKLAPAVQEVHITANRDLVNQFVEYSRESWAGSDLSPYVEPFNILVQKHFAGGNEMPVPLQIIKQKADKNGGKAIIGKYSGSDPETGSFGNPGDAGGASQNR
;
A
#
# COMPACT_ATOMS: atom_id res chain seq x y z
N MET A 1 24.42 -66.59 3.07
CA MET A 1 23.43 -65.70 3.71
C MET A 1 24.07 -64.35 4.01
N ARG A 2 23.85 -63.34 3.16
CA ARG A 2 24.36 -61.97 3.33
C ARG A 2 23.18 -60.99 3.18
N GLN A 3 23.16 -60.00 4.06
CA GLN A 3 21.98 -59.25 4.48
C GLN A 3 21.47 -58.24 3.43
N PRO A 4 20.17 -58.28 3.03
CA PRO A 4 19.57 -57.24 2.19
C PRO A 4 19.01 -56.04 2.99
N SER A 5 18.94 -56.12 4.32
CA SER A 5 18.26 -55.12 5.16
C SER A 5 19.02 -53.80 5.36
N ARG A 6 20.33 -53.76 5.08
CA ARG A 6 21.16 -52.54 5.25
C ARG A 6 21.20 -51.63 4.03
N VAL A 7 20.83 -52.11 2.85
CA VAL A 7 20.87 -51.32 1.60
C VAL A 7 19.57 -50.53 1.39
N LEU A 8 18.44 -51.05 1.87
CA LEU A 8 17.14 -50.38 1.77
C LEU A 8 17.03 -49.14 2.67
N ALA A 9 17.68 -49.15 3.85
CA ALA A 9 17.64 -48.03 4.78
C ALA A 9 18.44 -46.81 4.29
N SER A 10 19.57 -47.02 3.60
CA SER A 10 20.42 -45.94 3.08
C SER A 10 19.85 -45.26 1.84
N ALA A 11 19.05 -45.96 1.03
CA ALA A 11 18.40 -45.38 -0.15
C ALA A 11 17.26 -44.40 0.21
N LEU A 12 16.51 -44.68 1.29
CA LEU A 12 15.38 -43.85 1.72
C LEU A 12 15.83 -42.48 2.29
N ILE A 13 16.98 -42.46 2.96
CA ILE A 13 17.56 -41.24 3.55
C ILE A 13 18.10 -40.30 2.44
N LEU A 14 18.61 -40.85 1.34
CA LEU A 14 19.15 -40.06 0.23
C LEU A 14 18.06 -39.37 -0.58
N SER A 15 16.87 -39.97 -0.72
CA SER A 15 15.71 -39.35 -1.38
C SER A 15 15.13 -38.15 -0.62
N LEU A 16 15.23 -38.12 0.71
CA LEU A 16 14.73 -37.00 1.53
C LEU A 16 15.63 -35.76 1.47
N LEU A 17 16.92 -35.93 1.20
CA LEU A 17 17.90 -34.82 1.14
C LEU A 17 17.83 -34.03 -0.18
N LEU A 18 17.33 -34.63 -1.27
CA LEU A 18 17.22 -33.97 -2.57
C LEU A 18 16.00 -33.03 -2.70
N GLY A 19 14.98 -33.19 -1.85
CA GLY A 19 13.78 -32.32 -1.85
C GLY A 19 14.00 -30.93 -1.24
N GLY A 20 14.99 -30.78 -0.36
CA GLY A 20 15.18 -29.55 0.44
C GLY A 20 15.82 -28.37 -0.31
N CYS A 21 16.67 -28.64 -1.31
CA CYS A 21 17.35 -27.56 -2.06
C CYS A 21 16.49 -26.99 -3.21
N SER A 22 15.68 -27.82 -3.87
CA SER A 22 14.84 -27.39 -4.99
C SER A 22 13.66 -26.52 -4.53
N TYR A 23 13.08 -26.80 -3.35
CA TYR A 23 11.99 -26.00 -2.78
C TYR A 23 12.39 -24.53 -2.54
N LYS A 24 13.62 -24.29 -2.04
CA LYS A 24 14.12 -22.91 -1.86
C LYS A 24 14.18 -22.15 -3.19
N GLN A 25 14.61 -22.81 -4.26
CA GLN A 25 14.72 -22.17 -5.58
C GLN A 25 13.36 -21.87 -6.22
N HIS A 26 12.37 -22.76 -6.08
CA HIS A 26 10.99 -22.50 -6.55
C HIS A 26 10.28 -21.38 -5.78
N VAL A 27 10.45 -21.32 -4.46
CA VAL A 27 9.90 -20.24 -3.62
C VAL A 27 10.66 -18.91 -3.82
N GLN A 28 11.95 -18.97 -4.16
CA GLN A 28 12.77 -17.78 -4.45
C GLN A 28 12.47 -17.19 -5.83
N ASN A 29 12.14 -18.04 -6.81
CA ASN A 29 11.75 -17.64 -8.16
C ASN A 29 10.24 -17.42 -8.32
N SER A 30 9.45 -17.61 -7.25
CA SER A 30 8.01 -17.41 -7.32
C SER A 30 7.67 -15.93 -7.44
N ASP A 31 6.58 -15.65 -8.17
CA ASP A 31 6.10 -14.28 -8.29
C ASP A 31 5.59 -13.70 -6.95
N GLN A 32 5.42 -14.56 -5.94
CA GLN A 32 4.87 -14.24 -4.63
C GLN A 32 5.93 -13.86 -3.58
N ASN A 33 7.23 -13.92 -3.91
CA ASN A 33 8.32 -13.61 -2.97
C ASN A 33 9.00 -12.27 -3.28
N TYR A 34 8.88 -11.31 -2.36
CA TYR A 34 9.45 -9.98 -2.48
C TYR A 34 10.66 -9.71 -1.58
N GLY A 35 11.11 -10.68 -0.78
CA GLY A 35 12.14 -10.49 0.25
C GLY A 35 13.53 -10.98 -0.12
N THR A 36 13.62 -11.99 -0.99
CA THR A 36 14.89 -12.63 -1.33
C THR A 36 15.72 -11.76 -2.27
N ARG A 37 16.82 -11.19 -1.79
CA ARG A 37 17.77 -10.44 -2.64
C ARG A 37 18.79 -11.41 -3.23
N GLN A 38 18.57 -11.86 -4.45
CA GLN A 38 19.56 -12.64 -5.19
C GLN A 38 20.39 -11.73 -6.10
N LYS A 39 21.65 -12.08 -6.30
CA LYS A 39 22.48 -11.45 -7.33
C LYS A 39 21.82 -11.73 -8.69
N ASN A 40 21.46 -10.68 -9.42
CA ASN A 40 20.74 -10.70 -10.72
C ASN A 40 19.23 -11.04 -10.67
N ASP A 41 18.53 -10.79 -9.56
CA ASP A 41 17.07 -10.93 -9.48
C ASP A 41 16.36 -10.15 -10.61
N PRO A 42 15.59 -10.81 -11.51
CA PRO A 42 14.86 -10.17 -12.61
C PRO A 42 13.99 -8.99 -12.20
N LYS A 43 13.38 -9.04 -11.00
CA LYS A 43 12.49 -7.98 -10.49
C LYS A 43 13.24 -6.73 -10.01
N MET A 44 14.55 -6.84 -9.84
CA MET A 44 15.44 -5.73 -9.45
C MET A 44 16.43 -5.36 -10.56
N GLN A 45 16.22 -5.86 -11.79
CA GLN A 45 17.02 -5.45 -12.93
C GLN A 45 16.66 -4.02 -13.36
N GLY A 46 17.69 -3.23 -13.68
CA GLY A 46 17.55 -1.85 -14.12
C GLY A 46 17.63 -0.82 -13.00
N SER A 47 17.43 0.45 -13.38
CA SER A 47 17.41 1.56 -12.43
C SER A 47 16.16 1.52 -11.56
N ARG A 48 16.23 2.08 -10.35
CA ARG A 48 15.07 2.22 -9.46
C ARG A 48 13.99 3.06 -10.15
N MET A 49 12.77 2.54 -10.22
CA MET A 49 11.65 3.17 -10.94
C MET A 49 10.56 3.76 -10.03
N TYR A 50 10.74 3.66 -8.70
CA TYR A 50 9.77 4.08 -7.69
C TYR A 50 10.32 5.10 -6.69
N GLY A 51 9.41 5.88 -6.12
CA GLY A 51 9.65 6.93 -5.13
C GLY A 51 10.38 8.14 -5.71
N THR A 52 10.70 9.06 -4.80
CA THR A 52 11.42 10.29 -5.03
C THR A 52 12.83 10.03 -5.59
N LEU A 53 13.14 10.60 -6.75
CA LEU A 53 14.45 10.57 -7.39
C LEU A 53 15.27 11.85 -7.13
N GLY A 54 14.62 12.93 -6.69
CA GLY A 54 15.24 14.23 -6.35
C GLY A 54 15.11 14.63 -4.87
N THR A 55 15.47 15.86 -4.53
CA THR A 55 15.24 16.47 -3.19
C THR A 55 14.22 17.60 -3.23
N ASP A 56 13.55 17.76 -4.36
CA ASP A 56 12.64 18.87 -4.60
C ASP A 56 11.31 18.65 -3.87
N SER A 57 10.97 19.53 -2.92
CA SER A 57 9.69 19.45 -2.21
C SER A 57 8.51 19.73 -3.14
N THR A 58 8.73 20.33 -4.32
CA THR A 58 7.68 20.65 -5.27
C THR A 58 7.29 19.50 -6.18
N GLN A 59 7.94 18.35 -6.06
CA GLN A 59 7.68 17.16 -6.87
C GLN A 59 6.24 16.65 -6.78
N HIS A 60 5.51 16.96 -5.70
CA HIS A 60 4.11 16.57 -5.56
C HIS A 60 3.10 17.70 -5.86
N HIS A 61 3.56 18.83 -6.40
CA HIS A 61 2.66 19.81 -7.01
C HIS A 61 2.29 19.37 -8.42
N ASN A 62 1.09 18.82 -8.52
CA ASN A 62 0.52 18.35 -9.77
C ASN A 62 -0.46 19.39 -10.32
N ARG A 63 -0.50 19.52 -11.66
CA ARG A 63 -1.44 20.44 -12.34
C ARG A 63 -2.83 19.83 -12.47
N PHE A 64 -2.90 18.52 -12.63
CA PHE A 64 -4.14 17.74 -12.68
C PHE A 64 -3.85 16.34 -12.14
N PHE A 65 -4.90 15.62 -11.80
CA PHE A 65 -4.82 14.19 -11.55
C PHE A 65 -6.04 13.49 -12.13
N GLU A 66 -5.87 12.22 -12.51
CA GLU A 66 -6.92 11.37 -13.04
C GLU A 66 -6.82 9.96 -12.46
N TYR A 67 -7.97 9.30 -12.32
CA TYR A 67 -8.01 7.90 -11.93
C TYR A 67 -7.81 7.00 -13.16
N SER A 68 -6.82 6.11 -13.11
CA SER A 68 -6.58 5.13 -14.17
C SER A 68 -7.13 3.76 -13.80
N SER A 69 -8.31 3.44 -14.34
CA SER A 69 -8.94 2.12 -14.13
C SER A 69 -8.12 0.98 -14.71
N GLN A 70 -7.46 1.21 -15.85
CA GLN A 70 -6.62 0.22 -16.52
C GLN A 70 -5.38 -0.12 -15.69
N LEU A 71 -4.64 0.89 -15.22
CA LEU A 71 -3.47 0.69 -14.37
C LEU A 71 -3.86 0.05 -13.04
N SER A 72 -4.97 0.50 -12.43
CA SER A 72 -5.47 -0.06 -11.17
C SER A 72 -5.74 -1.58 -11.28
N ARG A 73 -6.43 -2.00 -12.35
CA ARG A 73 -6.63 -3.44 -12.63
C ARG A 73 -5.32 -4.16 -12.91
N ASP A 74 -4.39 -3.54 -13.63
CA ASP A 74 -3.13 -4.15 -13.99
C ASP A 74 -2.21 -4.40 -12.78
N VAL A 75 -2.17 -3.44 -11.84
CA VAL A 75 -1.44 -3.56 -10.57
C VAL A 75 -2.14 -4.55 -9.64
N THR A 76 -3.47 -4.55 -9.57
CA THR A 76 -4.23 -5.52 -8.74
C THR A 76 -3.96 -6.97 -9.15
N ARG A 77 -3.60 -7.24 -10.41
CA ARG A 77 -3.24 -8.59 -10.87
C ARG A 77 -1.87 -9.07 -10.40
N LEU A 78 -1.09 -8.25 -9.71
CA LEU A 78 0.19 -8.67 -9.14
C LEU A 78 -0.06 -9.51 -7.88
N ASN A 79 0.69 -10.59 -7.73
CA ASN A 79 0.57 -11.47 -6.57
C ASN A 79 0.87 -10.72 -5.27
N GLY A 80 0.06 -10.92 -4.24
CA GLY A 80 0.19 -10.23 -2.95
C GLY A 80 -0.59 -8.94 -2.84
N ILE A 81 -1.21 -8.47 -3.92
CA ILE A 81 -2.01 -7.25 -3.97
C ILE A 81 -3.47 -7.65 -4.03
N GLY A 82 -4.24 -7.31 -2.99
CA GLY A 82 -5.68 -7.53 -2.98
C GLY A 82 -6.41 -6.53 -3.88
N GLN A 83 -6.02 -5.27 -3.82
CA GLN A 83 -6.55 -4.20 -4.67
C GLN A 83 -5.54 -3.06 -4.81
N ALA A 84 -5.60 -2.38 -5.95
CA ALA A 84 -4.83 -1.17 -6.20
C ALA A 84 -5.70 -0.06 -6.80
N ILE A 85 -5.38 1.18 -6.43
CA ILE A 85 -5.93 2.41 -7.00
C ILE A 85 -4.76 3.25 -7.48
N VAL A 86 -4.75 3.55 -8.78
CA VAL A 86 -3.69 4.32 -9.44
C VAL A 86 -4.23 5.67 -9.89
N MET A 87 -3.63 6.73 -9.39
CA MET A 87 -3.85 8.11 -9.81
C MET A 87 -2.67 8.56 -10.67
N LEU A 88 -2.96 8.99 -11.90
CA LEU A 88 -1.98 9.59 -12.80
C LEU A 88 -2.04 11.11 -12.69
N THR A 89 -0.90 11.77 -12.86
CA THR A 89 -0.79 13.23 -12.88
C THR A 89 0.00 13.70 -14.09
N ASP A 90 0.30 15.00 -14.16
CA ASP A 90 1.12 15.59 -15.21
C ASP A 90 2.57 15.09 -15.22
N LYS A 91 3.09 14.59 -14.08
CA LYS A 91 4.49 14.15 -13.96
C LYS A 91 4.63 12.77 -13.33
N ASN A 92 3.75 12.43 -12.38
CA ASN A 92 3.94 11.32 -11.46
C ASN A 92 2.74 10.37 -11.47
N ALA A 93 2.95 9.18 -10.91
CA ALA A 93 1.88 8.25 -10.59
C ALA A 93 1.86 7.99 -9.09
N TYR A 94 0.67 8.04 -8.51
CA TYR A 94 0.44 7.70 -7.11
C TYR A 94 -0.38 6.42 -7.04
N VAL A 95 0.14 5.43 -6.32
CA VAL A 95 -0.42 4.09 -6.26
C VAL A 95 -0.74 3.76 -4.81
N GLY A 96 -2.02 3.65 -4.50
CA GLY A 96 -2.50 3.06 -3.27
C GLY A 96 -2.72 1.57 -3.47
N ILE A 97 -2.13 0.73 -2.63
CA ILE A 97 -2.33 -0.72 -2.66
C ILE A 97 -2.83 -1.23 -1.32
N VAL A 98 -3.50 -2.37 -1.34
CA VAL A 98 -3.79 -3.17 -0.15
C VAL A 98 -3.28 -4.58 -0.40
N LEU A 99 -2.76 -5.23 0.64
CA LEU A 99 -2.17 -6.55 0.52
C LEU A 99 -3.18 -7.62 0.92
N ASP A 100 -3.16 -8.77 0.25
CA ASP A 100 -4.06 -9.91 0.54
C ASP A 100 -3.42 -10.96 1.48
N GLY A 101 -2.17 -10.76 1.87
CA GLY A 101 -1.41 -11.68 2.73
C GLY A 101 -0.88 -12.93 2.01
N THR A 102 -1.09 -13.07 0.70
CA THR A 102 -0.63 -14.24 -0.07
C THR A 102 0.85 -14.13 -0.44
N ALA A 103 1.39 -12.91 -0.54
CA ALA A 103 2.80 -12.71 -0.85
C ALA A 103 3.70 -12.72 0.39
N THR A 104 4.81 -13.43 0.27
CA THR A 104 5.85 -13.46 1.29
C THR A 104 6.75 -12.24 1.17
N HIS A 105 7.09 -11.63 2.31
CA HIS A 105 7.98 -10.46 2.39
C HIS A 105 7.52 -9.26 1.54
N ALA A 106 6.21 -9.08 1.34
CA ALA A 106 5.65 -7.87 0.78
C ALA A 106 6.04 -6.62 1.60
N VAL A 107 6.16 -6.81 2.92
CA VAL A 107 6.73 -5.87 3.90
C VAL A 107 8.12 -6.33 4.37
N ARG A 108 8.90 -5.40 4.93
CA ARG A 108 10.22 -5.70 5.49
C ARG A 108 10.11 -6.69 6.66
N SER A 109 11.12 -7.56 6.79
CA SER A 109 11.17 -8.55 7.87
C SER A 109 11.38 -7.84 9.22
N GLY A 110 10.57 -8.17 10.23
CA GLY A 110 10.61 -7.57 11.57
C GLY A 110 9.71 -6.35 11.77
N SER A 111 9.04 -5.86 10.72
CA SER A 111 8.08 -4.76 10.82
C SER A 111 6.88 -5.18 11.68
N LYS A 112 6.63 -4.48 12.80
CA LYS A 112 5.49 -4.71 13.71
C LYS A 112 4.12 -4.44 13.07
N VAL A 113 4.11 -4.00 11.81
CA VAL A 113 2.97 -3.45 11.06
C VAL A 113 1.89 -4.49 10.72
N ILE A 114 2.21 -5.80 10.74
CA ILE A 114 1.20 -6.88 10.54
C ILE A 114 0.15 -6.89 11.69
N ARG A 115 0.27 -6.02 12.70
CA ARG A 115 -0.60 -5.96 13.87
C ARG A 115 -1.54 -4.76 13.92
N GLU A 116 -1.61 -3.94 12.87
CA GLU A 116 -2.53 -2.77 12.84
C GLU A 116 -4.00 -3.16 12.74
N GLN A 117 -4.29 -4.37 12.27
CA GLN A 117 -5.64 -4.89 12.17
C GLN A 117 -5.91 -5.85 13.32
N ASN A 118 -6.94 -5.55 14.11
CA ASN A 118 -7.44 -6.46 15.12
C ASN A 118 -8.53 -7.33 14.50
N ASN A 119 -8.15 -8.49 13.99
CA ASN A 119 -9.07 -9.53 13.50
C ASN A 119 -9.60 -10.43 14.64
N GLY A 120 -9.50 -10.00 15.90
CA GLY A 120 -9.98 -10.73 17.08
C GLY A 120 -11.50 -10.81 17.20
N GLY A 121 -12.27 -10.04 16.42
CA GLY A 121 -13.74 -10.07 16.41
C GLY A 121 -14.35 -11.38 15.87
N TRP A 122 -13.53 -12.27 15.30
CA TRP A 122 -14.02 -13.53 14.71
C TRP A 122 -14.61 -14.51 15.72
N MET A 123 -14.19 -14.43 16.99
CA MET A 123 -14.74 -15.25 18.08
C MET A 123 -16.05 -14.68 18.67
N GLU A 124 -16.35 -13.40 18.40
CA GLU A 124 -17.45 -12.66 19.02
C GLU A 124 -18.57 -12.28 18.03
N GLY A 125 -18.42 -12.65 16.75
CA GLY A 125 -19.47 -12.49 15.73
C GLY A 125 -19.73 -11.05 15.29
N VAL A 126 -18.81 -10.11 15.57
CA VAL A 126 -18.94 -8.68 15.25
C VAL A 126 -17.84 -8.22 14.29
N TYR A 127 -18.19 -7.34 13.36
CA TYR A 127 -17.29 -6.78 12.36
C TYR A 127 -16.38 -5.70 12.96
N ASN A 128 -16.88 -4.85 13.87
CA ASN A 128 -16.09 -3.85 14.60
C ASN A 128 -16.12 -4.12 16.11
N HIS A 129 -14.98 -4.47 16.73
CA HIS A 129 -14.91 -4.79 18.16
C HIS A 129 -15.00 -3.56 19.09
N GLN A 130 -14.79 -2.34 18.58
CA GLN A 130 -14.91 -1.11 19.38
C GLN A 130 -16.35 -0.59 19.43
N THR A 131 -17.14 -0.80 18.38
CA THR A 131 -18.54 -0.32 18.30
C THR A 131 -19.57 -1.44 18.42
N GLY A 132 -19.17 -2.72 18.37
CA GLY A 132 -20.07 -3.87 18.43
C GLY A 132 -20.90 -4.07 17.15
N SER A 133 -20.57 -3.39 16.05
CA SER A 133 -21.33 -3.48 14.80
C SER A 133 -21.05 -4.79 14.07
N ASP A 134 -22.12 -5.42 13.59
CA ASP A 134 -22.14 -6.61 12.72
C ASP A 134 -22.01 -6.26 11.22
N LYS A 135 -22.05 -4.98 10.85
CA LYS A 135 -22.09 -4.51 9.46
C LYS A 135 -20.75 -3.95 8.99
N TRP A 136 -20.36 -4.36 7.79
CA TRP A 136 -19.26 -3.76 7.03
C TRP A 136 -19.69 -2.38 6.48
N ASP A 137 -18.90 -1.32 6.70
CA ASP A 137 -19.09 -0.05 5.98
C ASP A 137 -18.47 -0.15 4.56
N ASN A 138 -19.32 -0.33 3.55
CA ASN A 138 -18.91 -0.57 2.16
C ASN A 138 -18.23 0.65 1.51
N ARG A 139 -18.03 1.76 2.25
CA ARG A 139 -17.41 2.98 1.75
C ARG A 139 -15.89 2.99 1.93
N GLN A 140 -15.36 2.21 2.86
CA GLN A 140 -13.91 2.12 3.12
C GLN A 140 -13.36 0.80 2.60
N LEU A 141 -12.28 0.86 1.81
CA LEU A 141 -11.62 -0.33 1.27
C LEU A 141 -10.79 -1.05 2.36
N VAL A 142 -10.25 -0.28 3.29
CA VAL A 142 -9.49 -0.80 4.43
C VAL A 142 -10.07 -0.23 5.72
N THR A 143 -10.52 -1.12 6.59
CA THR A 143 -11.00 -0.83 7.96
C THR A 143 -10.03 -1.42 8.99
N PRO A 144 -9.99 -0.91 10.25
CA PRO A 144 -9.14 -1.51 11.30
C PRO A 144 -9.50 -2.97 11.69
N TYR A 145 -10.59 -3.50 11.13
CA TYR A 145 -11.16 -4.81 11.43
C TYR A 145 -11.46 -5.54 10.13
N ASN A 146 -11.13 -6.84 10.03
CA ASN A 146 -11.56 -7.76 8.98
C ASN A 146 -11.38 -7.27 7.53
N SER A 147 -10.30 -6.52 7.23
CA SER A 147 -10.03 -5.97 5.89
C SER A 147 -8.67 -6.40 5.32
N TYR A 148 -8.42 -6.04 4.06
CA TYR A 148 -7.11 -6.27 3.40
C TYR A 148 -5.97 -5.59 4.17
N PHE A 149 -4.80 -6.22 4.22
CA PHE A 149 -3.67 -5.72 5.00
C PHE A 149 -3.15 -4.37 4.49
N SER A 150 -3.03 -3.40 5.41
CA SER A 150 -2.43 -2.09 5.18
C SER A 150 -1.08 -1.94 5.90
N VAL A 151 -0.32 -0.91 5.51
CA VAL A 151 0.97 -0.56 6.08
C VAL A 151 1.01 0.95 6.32
N ASN A 152 1.10 1.39 7.58
CA ASN A 152 1.12 2.82 7.91
C ASN A 152 2.26 3.60 7.23
N ASP A 153 3.50 3.13 7.36
CA ASP A 153 4.66 3.74 6.71
C ASP A 153 4.94 3.03 5.37
N HIS A 154 4.86 3.78 4.28
CA HIS A 154 5.15 3.26 2.96
C HIS A 154 6.60 2.73 2.84
N ASN A 155 7.56 3.19 3.64
CA ASN A 155 8.96 2.71 3.66
C ASN A 155 9.12 1.30 4.19
N GLU A 156 8.08 0.75 4.83
CA GLU A 156 8.03 -0.63 5.29
C GLU A 156 7.66 -1.62 4.18
N LEU A 157 7.13 -1.14 3.05
CA LEU A 157 6.95 -1.96 1.85
C LEU A 157 8.32 -2.36 1.27
N SER A 158 8.43 -3.62 0.86
CA SER A 158 9.64 -4.14 0.25
C SER A 158 10.00 -3.39 -1.04
N SER A 159 11.31 -3.17 -1.24
CA SER A 159 11.84 -2.55 -2.45
C SER A 159 11.46 -3.32 -3.72
N LYS A 160 11.41 -4.66 -3.63
CA LYS A 160 11.06 -5.52 -4.77
C LYS A 160 9.59 -5.39 -5.17
N LEU A 161 8.67 -5.31 -4.20
CA LEU A 161 7.26 -5.06 -4.48
C LEU A 161 7.09 -3.69 -5.15
N LYS A 162 7.70 -2.65 -4.59
CA LYS A 162 7.66 -1.30 -5.15
C LYS A 162 8.22 -1.24 -6.57
N GLN A 163 9.36 -1.90 -6.83
CA GLN A 163 9.95 -1.97 -8.17
C GLN A 163 9.03 -2.71 -9.15
N THR A 164 8.49 -3.87 -8.78
CA THR A 164 7.56 -4.64 -9.62
C THR A 164 6.35 -3.79 -10.03
N ILE A 165 5.74 -3.08 -9.07
CA ILE A 165 4.61 -2.18 -9.33
C ILE A 165 5.03 -1.03 -10.26
N ALA A 166 6.15 -0.37 -10.00
CA ALA A 166 6.59 0.77 -10.81
C ALA A 166 6.95 0.39 -12.25
N VAL A 167 7.59 -0.76 -12.46
CA VAL A 167 7.84 -1.32 -13.79
C VAL A 167 6.51 -1.54 -14.52
N ARG A 168 5.52 -2.11 -13.83
CA ARG A 168 4.19 -2.37 -14.39
C ARG A 168 3.47 -1.08 -14.80
N VAL A 169 3.49 -0.07 -13.92
CA VAL A 169 2.88 1.24 -14.18
C VAL A 169 3.55 1.94 -15.36
N ARG A 170 4.88 2.06 -15.36
CA ARG A 170 5.63 2.78 -16.40
C ARG A 170 5.62 2.08 -17.75
N LYS A 171 5.36 0.76 -17.78
CA LYS A 171 5.14 0.03 -19.04
C LYS A 171 3.88 0.51 -19.77
N LEU A 172 2.82 0.85 -19.04
CA LEU A 172 1.55 1.32 -19.61
C LEU A 172 1.44 2.85 -19.64
N ALA A 173 2.18 3.56 -18.79
CA ALA A 173 2.26 5.02 -18.73
C ALA A 173 3.73 5.48 -18.77
N PRO A 174 4.39 5.45 -19.96
CA PRO A 174 5.82 5.77 -20.07
C PRO A 174 6.17 7.23 -19.79
N ALA A 175 5.18 8.14 -19.85
CA ALA A 175 5.37 9.56 -19.52
C ALA A 175 5.59 9.83 -18.02
N VAL A 176 5.24 8.86 -17.16
CA VAL A 176 5.41 8.97 -15.71
C VAL A 176 6.90 8.98 -15.34
N GLN A 177 7.30 10.00 -14.60
CA GLN A 177 8.67 10.18 -14.11
C GLN A 177 8.89 9.36 -12.83
N GLU A 178 8.05 9.58 -11.83
CA GLU A 178 8.14 8.91 -10.52
C GLU A 178 6.85 8.14 -10.18
N VAL A 179 7.01 7.00 -9.53
CA VAL A 179 5.89 6.18 -9.03
C VAL A 179 5.93 6.13 -7.51
N HIS A 180 5.00 6.81 -6.86
CA HIS A 180 4.87 6.88 -5.40
C HIS A 180 3.87 5.84 -4.93
N ILE A 181 4.33 4.89 -4.10
CA ILE A 181 3.55 3.70 -3.72
C ILE A 181 3.36 3.68 -2.22
N THR A 182 2.11 3.50 -1.79
CA THR A 182 1.70 3.43 -0.39
C THR A 182 0.75 2.25 -0.17
N ALA A 183 0.77 1.70 1.03
CA ALA A 183 -0.29 0.83 1.52
C ALA A 183 -0.96 1.40 2.78
N ASN A 184 -0.81 2.71 3.01
CA ASN A 184 -1.42 3.39 4.15
C ASN A 184 -2.94 3.45 3.97
N ARG A 185 -3.66 2.98 4.99
CA ARG A 185 -5.13 2.90 5.00
C ARG A 185 -5.78 4.23 4.62
N ASP A 186 -5.37 5.32 5.27
CA ASP A 186 -6.07 6.59 5.17
C ASP A 186 -5.87 7.19 3.78
N LEU A 187 -4.64 7.12 3.26
CA LEU A 187 -4.35 7.58 1.90
C LEU A 187 -5.03 6.72 0.83
N VAL A 188 -5.05 5.39 1.00
CA VAL A 188 -5.75 4.47 0.09
C VAL A 188 -7.25 4.75 0.07
N ASN A 189 -7.88 4.95 1.24
CA ASN A 189 -9.30 5.27 1.32
C ASN A 189 -9.62 6.62 0.66
N GLN A 190 -8.75 7.63 0.78
CA GLN A 190 -8.90 8.89 0.02
C GLN A 190 -8.82 8.66 -1.50
N PHE A 191 -7.90 7.81 -1.97
CA PHE A 191 -7.82 7.47 -3.39
C PHE A 191 -9.08 6.77 -3.89
N VAL A 192 -9.68 5.91 -3.07
CA VAL A 192 -10.98 5.30 -3.40
C VAL A 192 -12.05 6.38 -3.58
N GLU A 193 -12.15 7.35 -2.67
CA GLU A 193 -13.11 8.45 -2.81
C GLU A 193 -12.89 9.28 -4.09
N TYR A 194 -11.65 9.66 -4.39
CA TYR A 194 -11.33 10.33 -5.66
C TYR A 194 -11.68 9.49 -6.89
N SER A 195 -11.47 8.17 -6.84
CA SER A 195 -11.83 7.28 -7.94
C SER A 195 -13.34 7.20 -8.16
N ARG A 196 -14.14 7.27 -7.09
CA ARG A 196 -15.61 7.30 -7.16
C ARG A 196 -16.11 8.59 -7.81
N GLU A 197 -15.51 9.73 -7.50
CA GLU A 197 -15.84 10.99 -8.19
C GLU A 197 -15.52 10.93 -9.67
N SER A 198 -14.35 10.38 -10.02
CA SER A 198 -13.98 10.18 -11.43
C SER A 198 -14.96 9.25 -12.15
N TRP A 199 -15.39 8.15 -11.51
CA TRP A 199 -16.39 7.23 -12.06
C TRP A 199 -17.78 7.83 -12.20
N ALA A 200 -18.15 8.75 -11.31
CA ALA A 200 -19.40 9.49 -11.41
C ALA A 200 -19.38 10.52 -12.57
N GLY A 201 -18.23 10.72 -13.23
CA GLY A 201 -18.05 11.72 -14.28
C GLY A 201 -17.86 13.14 -13.74
N SER A 202 -17.61 13.30 -12.43
CA SER A 202 -17.34 14.59 -11.81
C SER A 202 -15.96 15.12 -12.25
N ASP A 203 -15.85 16.43 -12.45
CA ASP A 203 -14.55 17.08 -12.67
C ASP A 203 -13.72 17.04 -11.38
N LEU A 204 -12.48 16.54 -11.49
CA LEU A 204 -11.54 16.45 -10.38
C LEU A 204 -10.73 17.74 -10.17
N SER A 205 -10.82 18.71 -11.09
CA SER A 205 -10.11 19.98 -11.03
C SER A 205 -10.25 20.72 -9.68
N PRO A 206 -11.44 20.79 -9.03
CA PRO A 206 -11.59 21.44 -7.73
C PRO A 206 -10.83 20.74 -6.59
N TYR A 207 -10.41 19.49 -6.80
CA TYR A 207 -9.77 18.66 -5.79
C TYR A 207 -8.25 18.52 -5.98
N VAL A 208 -7.66 19.19 -6.97
CA VAL A 208 -6.23 19.12 -7.26
C VAL A 208 -5.39 19.62 -6.09
N GLU A 209 -5.77 20.75 -5.48
CA GLU A 209 -5.06 21.30 -4.33
C GLU A 209 -5.17 20.39 -3.08
N PRO A 210 -6.37 19.94 -2.66
CA PRO A 210 -6.50 18.92 -1.61
C PRO A 210 -5.70 17.64 -1.88
N PHE A 211 -5.68 17.17 -3.13
CA PHE A 211 -4.90 16.02 -3.54
C PHE A 211 -3.40 16.27 -3.35
N ASN A 212 -2.88 17.41 -3.81
CA ASN A 212 -1.47 17.79 -3.67
C ASN A 212 -1.05 17.88 -2.20
N ILE A 213 -1.87 18.49 -1.33
CA ILE A 213 -1.62 18.55 0.12
C ILE A 213 -1.52 17.14 0.71
N LEU A 214 -2.45 16.27 0.33
CA LEU A 214 -2.51 14.88 0.80
C LEU A 214 -1.26 14.08 0.41
N VAL A 215 -0.86 14.12 -0.86
CA VAL A 215 0.33 13.39 -1.31
C VAL A 215 1.63 14.01 -0.79
N GLN A 216 1.71 15.33 -0.67
CA GLN A 216 2.85 16.05 -0.08
C GLN A 216 3.03 15.68 1.38
N LYS A 217 1.94 15.64 2.16
CA LYS A 217 1.96 15.25 3.58
C LYS A 217 2.53 13.84 3.74
N HIS A 218 2.06 12.91 2.92
CA HIS A 218 2.40 11.49 3.05
C HIS A 218 3.80 11.13 2.54
N PHE A 219 4.21 11.66 1.39
CA PHE A 219 5.46 11.25 0.73
C PHE A 219 6.65 12.19 0.96
N ALA A 220 6.39 13.45 1.28
CA ALA A 220 7.42 14.48 1.45
C ALA A 220 7.36 15.20 2.81
N GLY A 221 6.52 14.73 3.75
CA GLY A 221 6.44 15.28 5.10
C GLY A 221 5.88 16.70 5.16
N GLY A 222 4.93 17.05 4.26
CA GLY A 222 4.27 18.35 4.27
C GLY A 222 3.74 18.78 5.64
N ASN A 223 3.67 20.10 5.86
CA ASN A 223 3.22 20.66 7.15
C ASN A 223 1.71 20.81 7.23
N GLU A 224 1.03 20.87 6.09
CA GLU A 224 -0.41 21.05 6.01
C GLU A 224 -1.15 19.75 6.24
N MET A 225 -2.24 19.81 7.02
CA MET A 225 -3.08 18.66 7.30
C MET A 225 -4.10 18.49 6.17
N PRO A 226 -4.12 17.35 5.47
CA PRO A 226 -5.09 17.12 4.42
C PRO A 226 -6.50 16.99 4.99
N VAL A 227 -7.47 17.50 4.25
CA VAL A 227 -8.89 17.35 4.58
C VAL A 227 -9.46 16.19 3.76
N PRO A 228 -10.11 15.20 4.39
CA PRO A 228 -10.81 14.15 3.67
C PRO A 228 -11.80 14.71 2.63
N LEU A 229 -11.82 14.14 1.42
CA LEU A 229 -12.69 14.60 0.32
C LEU A 229 -14.17 14.64 0.74
N GLN A 230 -14.63 13.66 1.51
CA GLN A 230 -15.99 13.61 2.03
C GLN A 230 -16.38 14.87 2.81
N ILE A 231 -15.47 15.41 3.63
CA ILE A 231 -15.70 16.61 4.42
C ILE A 231 -15.73 17.86 3.53
N ILE A 232 -14.86 17.90 2.51
CA ILE A 232 -14.85 18.98 1.52
C ILE A 232 -16.20 19.02 0.80
N LYS A 233 -16.72 17.86 0.38
CA LYS A 233 -18.02 17.74 -0.27
C LYS A 233 -19.18 18.16 0.64
N GLN A 234 -19.23 17.65 1.87
CA GLN A 234 -20.26 18.04 2.84
C GLN A 234 -20.28 19.55 3.11
N LYS A 235 -19.11 20.20 3.15
CA LYS A 235 -19.00 21.66 3.28
C LYS A 235 -19.45 22.36 2.00
N ALA A 236 -19.15 21.83 0.82
CA ALA A 236 -19.60 22.38 -0.45
C ALA A 236 -21.13 22.34 -0.56
N ASP A 237 -21.75 21.22 -0.19
CA ASP A 237 -23.21 21.06 -0.21
C ASP A 237 -23.90 22.09 0.70
N LYS A 238 -23.32 22.34 1.89
CA LYS A 238 -23.82 23.35 2.83
C LYS A 238 -23.59 24.80 2.37
N ASN A 239 -22.60 25.05 1.50
CA ASN A 239 -22.22 26.38 1.02
C ASN A 239 -22.66 26.63 -0.44
N GLY A 240 -23.69 25.95 -0.94
CA GLY A 240 -24.23 26.18 -2.27
C GLY A 240 -23.28 25.75 -3.41
N GLY A 241 -22.51 24.68 -3.20
CA GLY A 241 -21.65 24.07 -4.22
C GLY A 241 -20.20 24.57 -4.26
N LYS A 242 -19.79 25.50 -3.38
CA LYS A 242 -18.39 25.96 -3.31
C LYS A 242 -17.57 25.08 -2.38
N ALA A 243 -16.61 24.34 -2.94
CA ALA A 243 -15.60 23.62 -2.15
C ALA A 243 -14.80 24.61 -1.29
N ILE A 244 -14.85 24.43 0.04
CA ILE A 244 -14.06 25.25 0.97
C ILE A 244 -12.93 24.39 1.54
N ILE A 245 -11.70 24.78 1.20
CA ILE A 245 -10.48 24.25 1.78
C ILE A 245 -10.23 25.02 3.07
N GLY A 246 -10.55 24.41 4.21
CA GLY A 246 -10.39 25.02 5.53
C GLY A 246 -9.51 24.14 6.43
N LYS A 247 -8.84 24.73 7.41
CA LYS A 247 -8.00 24.00 8.38
C LYS A 247 -8.83 22.91 9.07
N TYR A 248 -8.43 21.65 8.90
CA TYR A 248 -9.06 20.50 9.55
C TYR A 248 -8.28 20.14 10.81
N SER A 249 -8.97 20.07 11.95
CA SER A 249 -8.44 19.62 13.24
C SER A 249 -9.08 18.27 13.54
N GLY A 250 -8.41 17.18 13.16
CA GLY A 250 -8.95 15.83 13.29
C GLY A 250 -8.91 15.34 14.74
N SER A 251 -10.07 15.16 15.35
CA SER A 251 -10.23 14.41 16.61
C SER A 251 -11.23 13.26 16.51
N ASP A 252 -11.78 12.98 15.32
CA ASP A 252 -12.78 11.93 15.14
C ASP A 252 -12.08 10.58 14.89
N PRO A 253 -12.26 9.58 15.78
CA PRO A 253 -11.60 8.28 15.67
C PRO A 253 -12.10 7.42 14.49
N GLU A 254 -13.23 7.78 13.87
CA GLU A 254 -13.76 7.14 12.67
C GLU A 254 -13.16 7.70 11.36
N THR A 255 -12.61 8.91 11.41
CA THR A 255 -11.86 9.51 10.31
C THR A 255 -10.37 9.35 10.61
N GLY A 256 -9.78 8.29 10.06
CA GLY A 256 -8.39 7.87 10.26
C GLY A 256 -7.39 8.99 10.58
N SER A 257 -6.67 8.80 11.68
CA SER A 257 -5.55 9.65 12.10
C SER A 257 -4.44 9.60 11.04
N PHE A 258 -4.26 10.70 10.30
CA PHE A 258 -3.11 10.88 9.41
C PHE A 258 -1.83 10.79 10.25
N GLY A 259 -1.28 9.58 10.31
CA GLY A 259 -0.13 9.24 11.14
C GLY A 259 1.02 10.22 10.94
N ASN A 260 1.54 10.71 12.06
CA ASN A 260 2.66 11.63 12.10
C ASN A 260 3.91 10.94 11.50
N PRO A 261 4.65 11.52 10.54
CA PRO A 261 5.89 10.92 10.00
C PRO A 261 7.09 10.98 10.97
N GLY A 262 6.85 11.08 12.29
CA GLY A 262 7.78 11.72 13.21
C GLY A 262 8.38 10.87 14.34
N ASP A 263 8.12 9.57 14.44
CA ASP A 263 8.71 8.76 15.53
C ASP A 263 9.98 8.03 15.07
N ALA A 264 10.95 8.84 14.65
CA ALA A 264 12.33 8.44 14.49
C ALA A 264 13.22 9.30 15.41
N GLY A 265 13.55 8.74 16.58
CA GLY A 265 14.79 9.07 17.30
C GLY A 265 14.68 10.14 18.40
N GLY A 266 14.49 9.68 19.64
CA GLY A 266 14.85 10.41 20.84
C GLY A 266 15.48 9.46 21.86
N ALA A 267 16.80 9.28 21.78
CA ALA A 267 17.56 8.60 22.83
C ALA A 267 17.76 9.53 24.04
N SER A 268 17.76 8.91 25.24
CA SER A 268 18.47 9.34 26.46
C SER A 268 17.97 10.61 27.18
N GLN A 269 17.47 10.50 28.42
CA GLN A 269 18.25 10.58 29.69
C GLN A 269 17.35 10.82 30.92
N ASN A 270 17.73 10.21 32.05
CA ASN A 270 17.38 10.54 33.47
C ASN A 270 15.88 10.42 33.86
N ARG A 271 15.48 9.65 34.87
CA ARG A 271 16.03 9.35 36.20
C ARG A 271 15.50 7.99 36.66
#